data_AF-A0A7X6PEV6-F1
#
_entry.id   AF-A0A7X6PEV6-F1
#
_cell.length_a   1.000
_cell.length_b   1.000
_cell.length_c   1.000
_cell.angle_alpha   90.00
_cell.angle_beta   90.00
_cell.angle_gamma   90.00
#
_symmetry.space_group_name_H-M   'P 1'
#
loop_
_entity.id
_entity.type
_entity.pdbx_description
1 polymer ?
#
loop_
_entity_poly.entity_id
_entity_poly.type
_entity_poly.pdbx_seq_one_letter_code
_entity_poly.pdbx_strand_id
1 'polypeptide(L)'
;MGGIRISLNCMELVTSDSGCFFSIFLSIAVFMTLINSMNFIDGIDGLAAGVGIIASVLSGIYFILNAQFSYATICFALTGSLMAFFWYNVFSKNYKIFLGDTGSMLIGFLLAVFMIQFLEYNGSDNVRYPVDVAPSLALAILIVPVFDLFRIVFVRIIHGKSPFYGDNNHIHHVVLKLAGSHLKATSAILAVNVFLVLIVLLFGFLGNGILISFLLLISIVLSGLITFLHGNNKKNLLQGRR
;
A
#
# COMPACT_ATOMS: atom_id res chain seq x y z
N MET A 1 -10.09 -16.35 -27.06
CA MET A 1 -10.85 -15.25 -26.44
C MET A 1 -10.20 -14.95 -25.10
N GLY A 2 -9.09 -14.20 -25.13
CA GLY A 2 -8.20 -13.98 -23.99
C GLY A 2 -8.04 -12.48 -23.76
N GLY A 3 -8.38 -12.05 -22.54
CA GLY A 3 -8.37 -10.66 -22.12
C GLY A 3 -6.98 -10.18 -21.69
N ILE A 4 -6.59 -9.05 -22.29
CA ILE A 4 -5.71 -7.96 -21.85
C ILE A 4 -4.34 -8.34 -21.27
N ARG A 5 -3.34 -8.13 -22.14
CA ARG A 5 -1.89 -8.17 -21.90
C ARG A 5 -1.39 -6.84 -21.36
N ILE A 6 -0.55 -6.86 -20.32
CA ILE A 6 0.38 -5.76 -20.03
C ILE A 6 1.77 -6.27 -20.42
N SER A 7 2.08 -6.10 -21.70
CA SER A 7 3.42 -6.07 -22.25
C SER A 7 3.50 -4.73 -22.96
N LEU A 8 4.24 -3.78 -22.40
CA LEU A 8 4.53 -2.51 -23.07
C LEU A 8 5.66 -2.73 -24.07
N ASN A 9 5.40 -3.58 -25.07
CA ASN A 9 6.12 -3.54 -26.35
C ASN A 9 5.78 -2.22 -27.03
N CYS A 10 6.59 -1.20 -26.79
CA CYS A 10 6.50 0.13 -27.38
C CYS A 10 6.59 0.12 -28.92
N MET A 11 6.81 -1.04 -29.55
CA MET A 11 7.02 -1.18 -30.99
C MET A 11 5.79 -1.68 -31.78
N GLU A 12 4.75 -2.22 -31.14
CA GLU A 12 3.51 -2.65 -31.84
C GLU A 12 2.32 -1.68 -31.63
N LEU A 13 2.40 -0.75 -30.68
CA LEU A 13 1.42 0.32 -30.46
C LEU A 13 1.66 1.59 -31.30
N VAL A 14 2.61 1.55 -32.22
CA VAL A 14 2.99 2.65 -33.14
C VAL A 14 1.85 3.04 -34.12
N THR A 15 0.70 2.36 -34.08
CA THR A 15 -0.43 2.63 -34.98
C THR A 15 -1.58 3.44 -34.34
N SER A 16 -1.55 3.74 -33.04
CA SER A 16 -2.56 4.64 -32.42
C SER A 16 -2.02 5.44 -31.23
N ASP A 17 -1.66 6.70 -31.47
CA ASP A 17 -1.07 7.65 -30.52
C ASP A 17 -1.82 7.73 -29.16
N SER A 18 -3.14 7.55 -29.15
CA SER A 18 -3.99 7.66 -27.94
C SER A 18 -3.69 6.63 -26.85
N GLY A 19 -3.22 5.42 -27.21
CA GLY A 19 -2.94 4.35 -26.23
C GLY A 19 -1.67 4.61 -25.41
N CYS A 20 -0.65 5.21 -26.03
CA CYS A 20 0.61 5.53 -25.38
C CYS A 20 0.43 6.64 -24.33
N PHE A 21 -0.27 7.72 -24.69
CA PHE A 21 -0.56 8.81 -23.76
C PHE A 21 -1.34 8.36 -22.53
N PHE A 22 -2.32 7.48 -22.72
CA PHE A 22 -3.10 6.92 -21.60
C PHE A 22 -2.22 6.09 -20.65
N SER A 23 -1.34 5.24 -21.19
CA SER A 23 -0.43 4.44 -20.37
C SER A 23 0.56 5.30 -19.58
N ILE A 24 1.14 6.32 -20.22
CA ILE A 24 2.05 7.27 -19.56
C ILE A 24 1.32 8.00 -18.43
N PHE A 25 0.13 8.53 -18.72
CA PHE A 25 -0.69 9.23 -17.75
C PHE A 25 -1.04 8.32 -16.56
N LEU A 26 -1.45 7.08 -16.81
CA LEU A 26 -1.78 6.11 -15.78
C LEU A 26 -0.56 5.79 -14.90
N SER A 27 0.61 5.59 -15.50
CA SER A 27 1.86 5.37 -14.75
C SER A 27 2.17 6.56 -13.84
N ILE A 28 2.12 7.79 -14.37
CA ILE A 28 2.34 9.00 -13.57
C ILE A 28 1.33 9.07 -12.41
N ALA A 29 0.06 8.77 -12.66
CA ALA A 29 -0.97 8.75 -11.63
C ALA A 29 -0.68 7.70 -10.55
N VAL A 30 -0.21 6.51 -10.91
CA VAL A 30 0.21 5.46 -9.95
C VAL A 30 1.38 5.92 -9.11
N PHE A 31 2.42 6.49 -9.72
CA PHE A 31 3.57 7.05 -8.99
C PHE A 31 3.13 8.12 -7.99
N MET A 32 2.36 9.12 -8.45
CA MET A 32 1.86 10.20 -7.59
C MET A 32 0.98 9.66 -6.46
N THR A 33 0.13 8.68 -6.73
CA THR A 33 -0.73 8.04 -5.72
C THR A 33 0.13 7.36 -4.67
N LEU A 34 1.10 6.55 -5.08
CA LEU A 34 1.91 5.76 -4.16
C LEU A 34 2.85 6.62 -3.32
N ILE A 35 3.51 7.62 -3.93
CA ILE A 35 4.33 8.61 -3.23
C ILE A 35 3.53 9.32 -2.12
N ASN A 36 2.36 9.88 -2.47
CA ASN A 36 1.54 10.60 -1.52
C ASN A 36 0.91 9.68 -0.46
N SER A 37 0.50 8.48 -0.86
CA SER A 37 -0.10 7.52 0.06
C SER A 37 0.88 7.05 1.14
N MET A 38 2.16 6.86 0.79
CA MET A 38 3.21 6.52 1.74
C MET A 38 3.53 7.68 2.68
N ASN A 39 3.58 8.90 2.16
CA ASN A 39 3.72 10.10 2.98
C ASN A 39 2.56 10.24 3.99
N PHE A 40 1.33 9.91 3.58
CA PHE A 40 0.16 9.99 4.45
C PHE A 40 0.17 8.98 5.60
N ILE A 41 0.70 7.76 5.40
CA ILE A 41 0.74 6.76 6.48
C ILE A 41 1.95 6.89 7.43
N ASP A 42 2.84 7.85 7.19
CA ASP A 42 3.97 8.17 8.08
C ASP A 42 3.54 8.94 9.37
N GLY A 43 2.24 8.98 9.67
CA GLY A 43 1.70 9.64 10.86
C GLY A 43 1.86 8.86 12.18
N ILE A 44 2.25 7.58 12.14
CA ILE A 44 2.49 6.77 13.33
C ILE A 44 3.78 5.95 13.23
N ASP A 45 4.50 5.84 14.35
CA ASP A 45 5.77 5.10 14.39
C ASP A 45 5.64 3.66 13.86
N GLY A 46 6.52 3.32 12.92
CA GLY A 46 6.71 2.00 12.35
C GLY A 46 5.78 1.64 11.20
N LEU A 47 4.72 2.42 10.93
CA LEU A 47 3.73 2.02 9.91
C LEU A 47 4.28 2.13 8.49
N ALA A 48 4.79 3.29 8.08
CA ALA A 48 5.37 3.47 6.75
C ALA A 48 6.54 2.50 6.49
N ALA A 49 7.42 2.34 7.48
CA ALA A 49 8.53 1.39 7.41
C ALA A 49 8.05 -0.07 7.33
N GLY A 50 7.06 -0.46 8.13
CA GLY A 50 6.51 -1.82 8.13
C GLY A 50 5.83 -2.19 6.81
N VAL A 51 5.01 -1.29 6.26
CA VAL A 51 4.41 -1.47 4.93
C VAL A 51 5.50 -1.56 3.85
N GLY A 52 6.51 -0.68 3.92
CA GLY A 52 7.66 -0.71 3.03
C GLY A 52 8.41 -2.04 3.07
N ILE A 53 8.67 -2.59 4.27
CA ILE A 53 9.32 -3.90 4.47
C ILE A 53 8.49 -5.03 3.85
N ILE A 54 7.18 -5.08 4.12
CA ILE A 54 6.31 -6.13 3.55
C ILE A 54 6.36 -6.08 2.02
N ALA A 55 6.17 -4.88 1.45
CA ALA A 55 6.14 -4.70 0.01
C ALA A 55 7.50 -5.01 -0.65
N SER A 56 8.61 -4.57 -0.05
CA SER A 56 9.95 -4.83 -0.58
C SER A 56 10.35 -6.29 -0.44
N VAL A 57 10.01 -6.97 0.66
CA VAL A 57 10.29 -8.42 0.82
C VAL A 57 9.52 -9.25 -0.20
N LEU A 58 8.22 -9.03 -0.34
CA LEU A 58 7.39 -9.79 -1.28
C LEU A 58 7.82 -9.55 -2.73
N SER A 59 8.13 -8.31 -3.10
CA SER A 59 8.66 -7.98 -4.42
C SER A 59 10.05 -8.60 -4.64
N GLY A 60 10.93 -8.54 -3.64
CA GLY A 60 12.27 -9.14 -3.70
C GLY A 60 12.23 -10.65 -3.90
N ILE A 61 11.33 -11.34 -3.18
CA ILE A 61 11.08 -12.78 -3.35
C ILE A 61 10.56 -13.07 -4.77
N TYR A 62 9.62 -12.27 -5.27
CA TYR A 62 9.13 -12.45 -6.64
C TYR A 62 10.25 -12.29 -7.68
N PHE A 63 11.05 -11.23 -7.57
CA PHE A 63 12.12 -10.94 -8.53
C PHE A 63 13.24 -11.97 -8.47
N ILE A 64 13.63 -12.46 -7.28
CA ILE A 64 14.68 -13.49 -7.18
C ILE A 64 14.23 -14.83 -7.79
N LEU A 65 12.97 -15.25 -7.56
CA LEU A 65 12.41 -16.47 -8.16
C LEU A 65 12.39 -16.37 -9.70
N ASN A 66 12.16 -15.17 -10.21
CA ASN A 66 12.11 -14.88 -11.64
C ASN A 66 13.47 -14.45 -12.24
N ALA A 67 14.58 -14.65 -11.53
CA ALA A 67 15.94 -14.32 -11.95
C ALA A 67 16.18 -12.82 -12.31
N GLN A 68 15.34 -11.94 -11.77
CA GLN A 68 15.48 -10.48 -11.88
C GLN A 68 16.35 -9.94 -10.74
N PHE A 69 17.63 -10.32 -10.74
CA PHE A 69 18.54 -10.05 -9.62
C PHE A 69 18.76 -8.56 -9.34
N SER A 70 18.76 -7.71 -10.36
CA SER A 70 18.89 -6.25 -10.20
C SER A 70 17.76 -5.67 -9.34
N TYR A 71 16.51 -6.00 -9.66
CA TYR A 71 15.35 -5.55 -8.88
C TYR A 71 15.30 -6.19 -7.49
N ALA A 72 15.61 -7.48 -7.39
CA ALA A 72 15.69 -8.17 -6.10
C ALA A 72 16.70 -7.50 -5.16
N THR A 73 17.85 -7.09 -5.68
CA THR A 73 18.92 -6.43 -4.89
C THR A 73 18.43 -5.12 -4.29
N ILE A 74 17.76 -4.27 -5.09
CA ILE A 74 17.22 -3.00 -4.63
C ILE A 74 16.11 -3.23 -3.58
N CYS A 75 15.25 -4.24 -3.78
CA CYS A 75 14.21 -4.62 -2.82
C CYS A 75 14.79 -5.03 -1.46
N PHE A 76 15.80 -5.90 -1.44
CA PHE A 76 16.42 -6.36 -0.20
C PHE A 76 17.30 -5.28 0.45
N ALA A 77 17.93 -4.40 -0.33
CA ALA A 77 18.62 -3.22 0.20
C ALA A 77 17.65 -2.26 0.91
N LEU A 78 16.48 -1.99 0.30
CA LEU A 78 15.43 -1.20 0.94
C LEU A 78 14.93 -1.88 2.21
N THR A 79 14.70 -3.20 2.16
CA THR A 79 14.28 -4.00 3.32
C THR A 79 15.25 -3.83 4.49
N GLY A 80 16.55 -4.02 4.25
CA GLY A 80 17.58 -3.89 5.30
C GLY A 80 17.64 -2.48 5.90
N SER A 81 17.56 -1.44 5.04
CA SER A 81 17.49 -0.04 5.47
C SER A 81 16.26 0.23 6.35
N LEU A 82 15.09 -0.24 5.92
CA LEU A 82 13.84 -0.06 6.66
C LEU A 82 13.79 -0.86 7.95
N MET A 83 14.39 -2.06 8.01
CA MET A 83 14.48 -2.84 9.26
C MET A 83 15.32 -2.11 10.31
N ALA A 84 16.47 -1.55 9.90
CA ALA A 84 17.29 -0.72 10.78
C ALA A 84 16.53 0.53 11.23
N PHE A 85 15.90 1.25 10.30
CA PHE A 85 15.08 2.42 10.60
C PHE A 85 13.91 2.08 11.55
N PHE A 86 13.18 1.00 11.29
CA PHE A 86 12.03 0.57 12.10
C PHE A 86 12.43 0.38 13.55
N TRP A 87 13.61 -0.21 13.81
CA TRP A 87 14.13 -0.37 15.16
C TRP A 87 14.29 0.98 15.87
N TYR A 88 14.94 1.95 15.23
CA TYR A 88 15.14 3.28 15.80
C TYR A 88 13.86 4.11 15.88
N ASN A 89 12.90 3.88 15.00
CA ASN A 89 11.64 4.60 14.98
C ASN A 89 10.66 4.09 16.06
N VAL A 90 10.64 2.78 16.32
CA VAL A 90 9.65 2.14 17.21
C VAL A 90 10.20 1.86 18.61
N PHE A 91 11.45 1.37 18.73
CA PHE A 91 11.97 0.84 20.00
C PHE A 91 12.99 1.75 20.68
N SER A 92 13.65 2.64 19.94
CA SER A 92 14.67 3.53 20.51
C SER A 92 14.03 4.67 21.31
N LYS A 93 14.38 4.78 22.59
CA LYS A 93 13.94 5.87 23.48
C LYS A 93 14.90 7.07 23.46
N ASN A 94 16.19 6.82 23.28
CA ASN A 94 17.24 7.84 23.39
C ASN A 94 17.68 8.40 22.03
N TYR A 95 17.53 7.63 20.97
CA TYR A 95 17.96 7.99 19.60
C TYR A 95 16.82 7.69 18.63
N LYS A 96 15.68 8.35 18.83
CA LYS A 96 14.50 8.14 17.98
C LYS A 96 14.67 8.91 16.67
N ILE A 97 14.51 8.19 15.56
CA ILE A 97 14.61 8.75 14.20
C ILE A 97 13.22 8.81 13.59
N PHE A 98 12.88 9.95 13.00
CA PHE A 98 11.66 10.15 12.22
C PHE A 98 11.98 10.05 10.73
N LEU A 99 11.07 9.46 9.96
CA LEU A 99 11.28 9.21 8.53
C LEU A 99 11.27 10.52 7.74
N GLY A 100 10.30 11.38 8.03
CA GLY A 100 10.12 12.68 7.39
C GLY A 100 9.57 12.55 5.97
N ASP A 101 9.24 13.69 5.37
CA ASP A 101 8.61 13.73 4.04
C ASP A 101 9.51 13.13 2.96
N THR A 102 10.81 13.46 2.99
CA THR A 102 11.78 12.94 2.02
C THR A 102 11.87 11.41 2.07
N GLY A 103 11.93 10.83 3.27
CA GLY A 103 12.04 9.39 3.44
C GLY A 103 10.78 8.65 2.98
N SER A 104 9.61 9.14 3.39
CA SER A 104 8.32 8.54 3.03
C SER A 104 8.02 8.63 1.54
N MET A 105 8.34 9.76 0.89
CA MET A 105 8.20 9.93 -0.55
C MET A 105 9.16 9.02 -1.34
N LEU A 106 10.41 8.88 -0.89
CA LEU A 106 11.38 7.96 -1.52
C LEU A 106 10.90 6.51 -1.46
N ILE A 107 10.39 6.08 -0.30
CA ILE A 107 9.81 4.74 -0.17
C ILE A 107 8.63 4.58 -1.13
N GLY A 108 7.69 5.54 -1.17
CA GLY A 108 6.56 5.49 -2.09
C GLY A 108 6.96 5.42 -3.57
N PHE A 109 8.01 6.15 -3.96
CA PHE A 109 8.59 6.06 -5.30
C PHE A 109 9.14 4.66 -5.59
N LEU A 110 9.95 4.09 -4.69
CA LEU A 110 10.53 2.75 -4.88
C LEU A 110 9.45 1.66 -4.92
N LEU A 111 8.43 1.74 -4.06
CA LEU A 111 7.31 0.81 -4.08
C LEU A 111 6.50 0.90 -5.38
N ALA A 112 6.34 2.11 -5.95
CA ALA A 112 5.73 2.27 -7.27
C ALA A 112 6.54 1.58 -8.36
N VAL A 113 7.87 1.77 -8.37
CA VAL A 113 8.76 1.04 -9.29
C VAL A 113 8.60 -0.46 -9.12
N PHE A 114 8.60 -0.97 -7.88
CA PHE A 114 8.51 -2.41 -7.63
C PHE A 114 7.18 -2.99 -8.10
N MET A 115 6.04 -2.32 -7.84
CA MET A 115 4.73 -2.82 -8.27
C MET A 115 4.57 -2.78 -9.79
N ILE A 116 5.04 -1.72 -10.45
CA ILE A 116 4.99 -1.62 -11.92
C ILE A 116 5.85 -2.71 -12.55
N GLN A 117 7.09 -2.87 -12.09
CA GLN A 117 8.00 -3.91 -12.60
C GLN A 117 7.51 -5.32 -12.29
N PHE A 118 6.87 -5.53 -11.14
CA PHE A 118 6.21 -6.78 -10.80
C PHE A 118 5.10 -7.11 -11.82
N LEU A 119 4.18 -6.17 -12.08
CA LEU A 119 3.07 -6.39 -13.01
C LEU A 119 3.54 -6.57 -14.46
N GLU A 120 4.50 -5.75 -14.90
CA GLU A 120 5.07 -5.79 -16.25
C GLU A 120 5.81 -7.11 -16.50
N TYR A 121 6.70 -7.50 -15.59
CA TYR A 121 7.46 -8.74 -15.75
C TYR A 121 6.56 -9.97 -15.67
N ASN A 122 5.53 -9.94 -14.82
CA ASN A 122 4.56 -11.03 -14.71
C ASN A 122 3.74 -11.24 -15.98
N GLY A 123 3.53 -10.18 -16.78
CA GLY A 123 2.88 -10.24 -18.08
C GLY A 123 3.80 -10.62 -19.24
N SER A 124 5.09 -10.85 -18.99
CA SER A 124 6.08 -11.18 -20.02
C SER A 124 6.15 -12.69 -20.31
N ASP A 125 6.53 -13.04 -21.54
CA ASP A 125 6.69 -14.44 -21.96
C ASP A 125 7.87 -15.15 -21.27
N ASN A 126 8.78 -14.38 -20.65
CA ASN A 126 10.00 -14.88 -20.00
C ASN A 126 9.84 -15.14 -18.49
N VAL A 127 8.62 -15.00 -17.95
CA VAL A 127 8.34 -15.24 -16.54
C VAL A 127 8.51 -16.73 -16.21
N ARG A 128 9.28 -17.03 -15.15
CA ARG A 128 9.50 -18.42 -14.71
C ARG A 128 8.41 -18.89 -13.76
N TYR A 129 7.98 -18.00 -12.87
CA TYR A 129 6.95 -18.24 -11.87
C TYR A 129 5.88 -17.16 -12.02
N PRO A 130 4.91 -17.37 -12.94
CA PRO A 130 3.80 -16.44 -13.12
C PRO A 130 2.88 -16.43 -11.90
N VAL A 131 2.32 -15.27 -11.60
CA VAL A 131 1.30 -15.04 -10.58
C VAL A 131 0.02 -14.64 -11.30
N ASP A 132 -0.94 -15.56 -11.41
CA ASP A 132 -2.20 -15.33 -12.13
C ASP A 132 -3.01 -14.15 -11.55
N VAL A 133 -2.84 -13.90 -10.25
CA VAL A 133 -3.54 -12.86 -9.49
C VAL A 133 -2.69 -11.63 -9.21
N ALA A 134 -1.69 -11.36 -10.06
CA ALA A 134 -0.73 -10.28 -9.85
C ALA A 134 -1.37 -8.89 -9.58
N PRO A 135 -2.37 -8.42 -10.34
CA PRO A 135 -3.06 -7.16 -10.02
C PRO A 135 -3.65 -7.10 -8.61
N SER A 136 -4.36 -8.15 -8.19
CA SER A 136 -4.95 -8.20 -6.85
C SER A 136 -3.89 -8.34 -5.75
N LEU A 137 -2.78 -9.04 -6.03
CA LEU A 137 -1.67 -9.18 -5.09
C LEU A 137 -0.93 -7.85 -4.91
N ALA A 138 -0.65 -7.12 -5.99
CA ALA A 138 -0.05 -5.78 -5.91
C ALA A 138 -0.92 -4.83 -5.09
N LEU A 139 -2.24 -4.87 -5.30
CA LEU A 139 -3.19 -4.09 -4.51
C LEU A 139 -3.20 -4.52 -3.04
N ALA A 140 -3.20 -5.82 -2.75
CA ALA A 140 -3.18 -6.33 -1.37
C ALA A 140 -1.93 -5.90 -0.60
N ILE A 141 -0.76 -5.96 -1.26
CA ILE A 141 0.51 -5.51 -0.69
C ILE A 141 0.42 -4.03 -0.26
N LEU A 142 -0.10 -3.17 -1.14
CA LEU A 142 -0.20 -1.74 -0.89
C LEU A 142 -1.57 -1.27 -0.39
N ILE A 143 -2.42 -2.19 0.10
CA ILE A 143 -3.81 -1.86 0.43
C ILE A 143 -3.88 -0.82 1.55
N VAL A 144 -2.97 -0.84 2.51
CA VAL A 144 -2.95 0.10 3.65
C VAL A 144 -2.78 1.56 3.18
N PRO A 145 -1.69 1.93 2.50
CA PRO A 145 -1.50 3.31 2.06
C PRO A 145 -2.52 3.72 0.99
N VAL A 146 -2.79 2.85 0.02
CA VAL A 146 -3.71 3.16 -1.09
C VAL A 146 -5.14 3.40 -0.57
N PHE A 147 -5.63 2.53 0.30
CA PHE A 147 -6.99 2.66 0.82
C PHE A 147 -7.15 3.87 1.75
N ASP A 148 -6.17 4.17 2.61
CA ASP A 148 -6.23 5.32 3.52
C ASP A 148 -6.28 6.65 2.73
N LEU A 149 -5.46 6.76 1.68
CA LEU A 149 -5.48 7.90 0.75
C LEU A 149 -6.85 8.05 0.08
N PHE A 150 -7.35 7.01 -0.59
CA PHE A 150 -8.62 7.09 -1.32
C PHE A 150 -9.81 7.36 -0.41
N ARG A 151 -9.84 6.76 0.79
CA ARG A 151 -10.90 7.04 1.77
C ARG A 151 -10.95 8.51 2.13
N ILE A 152 -9.81 9.14 2.40
CA ILE A 152 -9.78 10.55 2.80
C ILE A 152 -10.23 11.45 1.66
N VAL A 153 -9.75 11.18 0.44
CA VAL A 153 -10.18 11.91 -0.75
C VAL A 153 -11.70 11.79 -0.92
N PHE A 154 -12.25 10.57 -0.80
CA PHE A 154 -13.69 10.32 -0.91
C PHE A 154 -14.51 11.02 0.17
N VAL A 155 -14.10 10.91 1.44
CA VAL A 155 -14.76 11.58 2.57
C VAL A 155 -14.74 13.10 2.38
N ARG A 156 -13.64 13.68 1.87
CA ARG A 156 -13.56 15.13 1.60
C ARG A 156 -14.53 15.58 0.52
N ILE A 157 -14.61 14.85 -0.58
CA ILE A 157 -15.51 15.14 -1.69
C ILE A 157 -16.97 15.16 -1.19
N ILE A 158 -17.38 14.17 -0.39
CA ILE A 158 -18.73 14.12 0.20
C ILE A 158 -19.02 15.34 1.09
N HIS A 159 -18.03 15.86 1.80
CA HIS A 159 -18.18 17.03 2.67
C HIS A 159 -17.91 18.37 1.95
N GLY A 160 -17.79 18.36 0.61
CA GLY A 160 -17.53 19.58 -0.17
C GLY A 160 -16.17 20.23 0.11
N LYS A 161 -15.23 19.52 0.71
CA LYS A 161 -13.88 20.01 0.99
C LYS A 161 -12.94 19.71 -0.16
N SER A 162 -11.97 20.60 -0.38
CA SER A 162 -10.92 20.37 -1.38
C SER A 162 -10.13 19.10 -1.05
N PRO A 163 -9.88 18.21 -2.04
CA PRO A 163 -9.10 17.00 -1.84
C PRO A 163 -7.61 17.28 -1.55
N PHE A 164 -7.13 18.51 -1.78
CA PHE A 164 -5.71 18.89 -1.69
C PHE A 164 -5.29 19.53 -0.34
N TYR A 165 -6.22 19.79 0.59
CA TYR A 165 -5.90 20.33 1.92
C TYR A 165 -5.68 19.20 2.94
N GLY A 166 -4.56 19.21 3.68
CA GLY A 166 -4.25 18.22 4.71
C GLY A 166 -5.31 18.15 5.82
N ASP A 167 -5.71 16.93 6.21
CA ASP A 167 -6.70 16.67 7.26
C ASP A 167 -6.20 15.49 8.11
N ASN A 168 -6.38 15.56 9.43
CA ASN A 168 -5.80 14.63 10.40
C ASN A 168 -6.69 13.41 10.67
N ASN A 169 -7.59 13.07 9.75
CA ASN A 169 -8.64 12.06 9.97
C ASN A 169 -8.34 10.69 9.33
N HIS A 170 -7.05 10.35 9.30
CA HIS A 170 -6.57 9.07 8.79
C HIS A 170 -6.97 7.90 9.69
N ILE A 171 -7.24 6.73 9.08
CA ILE A 171 -7.64 5.54 9.83
C ILE A 171 -6.55 5.16 10.83
N HIS A 172 -5.29 5.25 10.43
CA HIS A 172 -4.18 4.83 11.27
C HIS A 172 -4.07 5.66 12.56
N HIS A 173 -4.47 6.94 12.54
CA HIS A 173 -4.60 7.74 13.77
C HIS A 173 -5.80 7.35 14.63
N VAL A 174 -6.91 6.92 14.02
CA VAL A 174 -8.06 6.39 14.77
C VAL A 174 -7.70 5.07 15.45
N VAL A 175 -7.00 4.18 14.74
CA VAL A 175 -6.46 2.93 15.29
C VAL A 175 -5.48 3.23 16.43
N LEU A 176 -4.59 4.21 16.28
CA LEU A 176 -3.69 4.64 17.35
C LEU A 176 -4.45 5.07 18.62
N LYS A 177 -5.50 5.88 18.47
CA LYS A 177 -6.32 6.33 19.60
C LYS A 177 -7.04 5.17 20.30
N LEU A 178 -7.42 4.12 19.55
CA LEU A 178 -8.06 2.93 20.10
C LEU A 178 -7.07 1.96 20.75
N ALA A 179 -5.90 1.78 20.14
CA ALA A 179 -4.86 0.86 20.61
C ALA A 179 -4.05 1.40 21.80
N GLY A 180 -3.95 2.73 21.91
CA GLY A 180 -3.25 3.44 23.00
C GLY A 180 -1.72 3.44 22.91
N SER A 181 -1.12 2.77 21.91
CA SER A 181 0.31 2.86 21.63
C SER A 181 0.62 2.68 20.15
N HIS A 182 1.69 3.33 19.69
CA HIS A 182 2.16 3.22 18.31
C HIS A 182 2.46 1.78 17.91
N LEU A 183 3.20 1.04 18.75
CA LEU A 183 3.53 -0.36 18.49
C LEU A 183 2.29 -1.23 18.30
N LYS A 184 1.26 -1.08 19.16
CA LYS A 184 0.01 -1.86 19.05
C LYS A 184 -0.80 -1.51 17.80
N ALA A 185 -0.85 -0.22 17.45
CA ALA A 185 -1.56 0.25 16.27
C ALA A 185 -0.89 -0.25 14.99
N THR A 186 0.43 -0.07 14.90
CA THR A 186 1.24 -0.51 13.77
C THR A 186 1.19 -2.03 13.63
N SER A 187 1.38 -2.81 14.70
CA SER A 187 1.32 -4.27 14.62
C SER A 187 -0.06 -4.79 14.19
N ALA A 188 -1.15 -4.17 14.66
CA ALA A 188 -2.50 -4.54 14.25
C ALA A 188 -2.74 -4.26 12.76
N ILE A 189 -2.33 -3.08 12.26
CA ILE A 189 -2.50 -2.72 10.84
C ILE A 189 -1.65 -3.63 9.94
N LEU A 190 -0.39 -3.89 10.32
CA LEU A 190 0.49 -4.79 9.56
C LEU A 190 -0.02 -6.24 9.59
N ALA A 191 -0.56 -6.71 10.71
CA ALA A 191 -1.17 -8.04 10.79
C ALA A 191 -2.36 -8.17 9.84
N VAL A 192 -3.23 -7.16 9.77
CA VAL A 192 -4.34 -7.13 8.79
C VAL A 192 -3.79 -7.09 7.35
N ASN A 193 -2.76 -6.30 7.07
CA ASN A 193 -2.15 -6.24 5.74
C ASN A 193 -1.61 -7.62 5.30
N VAL A 194 -0.80 -8.27 6.14
CA VAL A 194 -0.27 -9.61 5.87
C VAL A 194 -1.41 -10.62 5.71
N PHE A 195 -2.44 -10.54 6.54
CA PHE A 195 -3.61 -11.41 6.42
C PHE A 195 -4.34 -11.26 5.08
N LEU A 196 -4.53 -10.02 4.61
CA LEU A 196 -5.15 -9.76 3.30
C LEU A 196 -4.27 -10.26 2.14
N VAL A 197 -2.95 -10.10 2.23
CA VAL A 197 -2.01 -10.68 1.26
C VAL A 197 -2.13 -12.21 1.23
N LEU A 198 -2.18 -12.86 2.40
CA LEU A 198 -2.35 -14.31 2.50
C LEU A 198 -3.67 -14.78 1.90
N ILE A 199 -4.78 -14.05 2.12
CA ILE A 199 -6.06 -14.37 1.47
C ILE A 199 -5.92 -14.35 -0.06
N VAL A 200 -5.30 -13.32 -0.63
CA VAL A 200 -5.12 -13.24 -2.09
C VAL A 200 -4.29 -14.41 -2.63
N LEU A 201 -3.23 -14.81 -1.92
CA LEU A 201 -2.41 -15.96 -2.31
C LEU A 201 -3.17 -17.29 -2.20
N LEU A 202 -3.93 -17.51 -1.12
CA LEU A 202 -4.67 -18.75 -0.89
C LEU A 202 -5.89 -18.90 -1.81
N PHE A 203 -6.57 -17.80 -2.10
CA PHE A 203 -7.80 -17.78 -2.90
C PHE A 203 -7.56 -17.29 -4.34
N GLY A 204 -6.32 -17.42 -4.83
CA GLY A 204 -5.92 -16.98 -6.17
C GLY A 204 -6.80 -17.54 -7.30
N PHE A 205 -7.33 -18.76 -7.12
CA PHE A 205 -8.21 -19.42 -8.09
C PHE A 205 -9.54 -18.68 -8.36
N LEU A 206 -9.96 -17.74 -7.50
CA LEU A 206 -11.16 -16.92 -7.71
C LEU A 206 -10.94 -15.83 -8.78
N GLY A 207 -9.69 -15.55 -9.14
CA GLY A 207 -9.33 -14.53 -10.12
C GLY A 207 -9.34 -13.10 -9.58
N ASN A 208 -8.67 -12.20 -10.33
CA ASN A 208 -8.41 -10.83 -9.90
C ASN A 208 -9.67 -10.03 -9.55
N GLY A 209 -10.74 -10.14 -10.35
CA GLY A 209 -11.95 -9.33 -10.17
C GLY A 209 -12.65 -9.57 -8.81
N ILE A 210 -12.80 -10.84 -8.42
CA ILE A 210 -13.41 -11.22 -7.15
C ILE A 210 -12.51 -10.80 -5.99
N LEU A 211 -11.21 -11.05 -6.08
CA LEU A 211 -10.26 -10.72 -5.03
C LEU A 211 -10.15 -9.21 -4.80
N ILE A 212 -10.09 -8.40 -5.87
CA ILE A 212 -10.08 -6.93 -5.76
C ILE A 212 -11.38 -6.44 -5.12
N SER A 213 -12.53 -6.96 -5.54
CA SER A 213 -13.83 -6.59 -4.96
C SER A 213 -13.89 -6.93 -3.46
N PHE A 214 -13.37 -8.11 -3.09
CA PHE A 214 -13.25 -8.53 -1.70
C PHE A 214 -12.34 -7.60 -0.89
N LEU A 215 -11.14 -7.28 -1.39
CA LEU A 215 -10.20 -6.37 -0.73
C LEU A 215 -10.84 -4.99 -0.47
N LEU A 216 -11.51 -4.42 -1.47
CA LEU A 216 -12.18 -3.13 -1.31
C LEU A 216 -13.32 -3.20 -0.29
N LEU A 217 -14.17 -4.24 -0.37
CA LEU A 217 -15.28 -4.42 0.55
C LEU A 217 -14.81 -4.59 1.99
N ILE A 218 -13.83 -5.46 2.24
CA ILE A 218 -13.33 -5.71 3.59
C ILE A 218 -12.65 -4.46 4.17
N SER A 219 -11.89 -3.71 3.35
CA SER A 219 -11.30 -2.43 3.78
C SER A 219 -12.36 -1.40 4.14
N ILE A 220 -13.46 -1.29 3.38
CA ILE A 220 -14.59 -0.42 3.71
C ILE A 220 -15.25 -0.84 5.04
N VAL A 221 -15.53 -2.13 5.20
CA VAL A 221 -16.17 -2.67 6.42
C VAL A 221 -15.29 -2.43 7.65
N LEU A 222 -13.99 -2.76 7.57
CA LEU A 222 -13.04 -2.53 8.65
C LEU A 222 -12.94 -1.05 9.00
N SER A 223 -12.88 -0.17 7.99
CA SER A 223 -12.85 1.27 8.21
C SER A 223 -14.10 1.80 8.90
N GLY A 224 -15.28 1.34 8.48
CA GLY A 224 -16.56 1.67 9.09
C GLY A 224 -16.61 1.21 10.55
N LEU A 225 -16.20 -0.03 10.82
CA LEU A 225 -16.14 -0.60 12.16
C LEU A 225 -15.20 0.20 13.08
N ILE A 226 -13.98 0.50 12.63
CA ILE A 226 -13.00 1.29 13.39
C ILE A 226 -13.55 2.68 13.73
N THR A 227 -14.19 3.34 12.76
CA THR A 227 -14.78 4.67 12.95
C THR A 227 -15.96 4.63 13.93
N PHE A 228 -16.81 3.60 13.85
CA PHE A 228 -17.93 3.38 14.76
C PHE A 228 -17.47 3.13 16.20
N LEU A 229 -16.49 2.24 16.39
CA LEU A 229 -15.91 1.95 17.71
C LEU A 229 -15.30 3.20 18.35
N HIS A 230 -14.60 4.03 17.57
CA HIS A 230 -14.07 5.30 18.05
C HIS A 230 -15.18 6.26 18.50
N GLY A 231 -16.26 6.36 17.74
CA GLY A 231 -17.43 7.17 18.08
C GLY A 231 -18.08 6.76 19.40
N ASN A 232 -18.25 5.45 19.64
CA ASN A 232 -18.80 4.93 20.89
C ASN A 232 -17.89 5.17 22.09
N ASN A 233 -16.58 4.96 21.94
CA ASN A 233 -15.63 5.16 23.03
C ASN A 233 -15.61 6.63 23.49
N LYS A 234 -15.70 7.57 22.54
CA LYS A 234 -15.82 9.01 22.84
C LYS A 234 -17.10 9.34 23.62
N LYS A 235 -18.24 8.74 23.26
CA LYS A 235 -19.53 8.94 23.96
C LYS A 235 -19.47 8.43 25.41
N ASN A 236 -18.91 7.24 25.62
CA ASN A 236 -18.81 6.63 26.96
C ASN A 236 -17.92 7.46 27.90
N LEU A 237 -16.80 8.00 27.41
CA LEU A 237 -15.92 8.89 28.18
C LEU A 237 -16.59 10.20 28.59
N LEU A 238 -17.54 10.70 27.80
CA LEU A 238 -18.30 11.92 28.12
C LEU A 238 -19.44 11.65 29.10
N GLN A 239 -19.99 10.43 29.11
CA GLN A 239 -21.05 10.02 30.05
C GLN A 239 -20.50 9.61 31.41
N GLY A 240 -19.32 8.99 31.49
CA GLY A 240 -18.67 8.62 32.75
C GLY A 240 -17.99 9.77 33.53
N ARG A 241 -18.13 11.01 33.05
CA ARG A 241 -17.64 12.24 33.70
C ARG A 241 -18.77 13.09 34.33
N ARG A 242 -20.00 12.57 34.40
CA ARG A 242 -21.14 13.18 35.08
C ARG A 242 -21.46 12.47 36.37
#